data_AF-K0ZDP2-F1
#
_entry.id   AF-K0ZDP2-F1
#
_cell.length_a   1.000
_cell.length_b   1.000
_cell.length_c   1.000
_cell.angle_alpha   90.00
_cell.angle_beta   90.00
_cell.angle_gamma   90.00
#
_symmetry.space_group_name_H-M   'P 1'
#
loop_
_entity.id
_entity.type
_entity.pdbx_description
1 polymer ?
#
loop_
_entity_poly.entity_id
_entity_poly.type
_entity_poly.pdbx_seq_one_letter_code
_entity_poly.pdbx_strand_id
1 'polypeptide(L)'
;MKLLFRNQAYRLLTLSRFFNAFGASIFNLVFIVYASTLPQASFAVAMANIVMILPTLFTVFVGIRADYTRDKVKWMVYSGLFQAVLFFLAALVVQQASLFAFSSLCLINVISDVISDFAGGLRMPL
;
A
#
# COMPACT_ATOMS: atom_id res chain seq x y z
N MET A 1 2.22 -24.75 11.49
CA MET A 1 1.54 -24.89 10.17
C MET A 1 0.13 -25.51 10.24
N LYS A 2 -0.27 -26.24 11.30
CA LYS A 2 -1.65 -26.77 11.44
C LYS A 2 -2.76 -25.72 11.63
N LEU A 3 -2.42 -24.46 11.94
CA LEU A 3 -3.41 -23.37 12.09
C LEU A 3 -3.99 -22.87 10.75
N LEU A 4 -3.20 -22.88 9.66
CA LEU A 4 -3.64 -22.44 8.32
C LEU A 4 -4.81 -23.28 7.78
N PHE A 5 -4.87 -24.56 8.16
CA PHE A 5 -5.90 -25.49 7.73
C PHE A 5 -7.06 -25.61 8.72
N ARG A 6 -6.88 -25.20 9.98
CA ARG A 6 -7.89 -25.37 11.04
C ARG A 6 -8.76 -24.15 11.28
N ASN A 7 -8.30 -22.95 10.94
CA ASN A 7 -9.06 -21.72 11.14
C ASN A 7 -9.20 -20.94 9.82
N GLN A 8 -10.42 -20.91 9.28
CA GLN A 8 -10.75 -20.20 8.04
C GLN A 8 -10.45 -18.70 8.14
N ALA A 9 -10.66 -18.09 9.31
CA ALA A 9 -10.35 -16.67 9.55
C ALA A 9 -8.83 -16.41 9.46
N TYR A 10 -8.02 -17.25 10.11
CA TYR A 10 -6.56 -17.15 10.06
C TYR A 10 -6.02 -17.33 8.63
N ARG A 11 -6.61 -18.26 7.86
CA ARG A 11 -6.26 -18.46 6.45
C ARG A 11 -6.58 -17.23 5.59
N LEU A 12 -7.77 -16.66 5.74
CA LEU A 12 -8.19 -15.49 4.96
C LEU A 12 -7.33 -14.26 5.30
N LEU A 13 -7.01 -14.06 6.58
CA LEU A 13 -6.14 -12.97 7.03
C LEU A 13 -4.71 -13.13 6.50
N THR A 14 -4.16 -14.34 6.55
CA THR A 14 -2.81 -14.62 6.04
C THR A 14 -2.74 -14.42 4.52
N LEU A 15 -3.75 -14.89 3.79
CA LEU A 15 -3.83 -14.73 2.34
C LEU A 15 -3.99 -13.24 1.96
N SER A 16 -4.82 -12.50 2.69
CA SER A 16 -4.98 -11.05 2.48
C SER A 16 -3.70 -10.28 2.76
N ARG A 17 -2.92 -10.67 3.80
CA ARG A 17 -1.59 -10.12 4.06
C ARG A 17 -0.63 -10.40 2.91
N PHE A 18 -0.62 -11.63 2.43
CA PHE A 18 0.23 -12.02 1.31
C PHE A 18 -0.06 -11.19 0.06
N PHE A 19 -1.31 -11.10 -0.37
CA PHE A 19 -1.69 -10.33 -1.56
C PHE A 19 -1.42 -8.84 -1.41
N ASN A 20 -1.66 -8.26 -0.24
CA ASN A 20 -1.40 -6.85 0.02
C ASN A 20 0.12 -6.55 -0.03
N ALA A 21 0.96 -7.36 0.65
CA ALA A 21 2.41 -7.18 0.61
C ALA A 21 2.98 -7.43 -0.79
N PHE A 22 2.48 -8.45 -1.49
CA PHE A 22 2.87 -8.77 -2.85
C PHE A 22 2.52 -7.65 -3.83
N GLY A 23 1.29 -7.11 -3.75
CA GLY A 23 0.85 -5.98 -4.56
C GLY A 23 1.66 -4.71 -4.31
N ALA A 24 1.89 -4.36 -3.04
CA ALA A 24 2.72 -3.22 -2.67
C ALA A 24 4.15 -3.35 -3.21
N SER A 25 4.74 -4.56 -3.15
CA SER A 25 6.10 -4.81 -3.64
C SER A 25 6.20 -4.65 -5.16
N ILE A 26 5.23 -5.18 -5.92
CA ILE A 26 5.17 -5.00 -7.38
C ILE A 26 5.00 -3.53 -7.73
N PHE A 27 4.10 -2.83 -7.05
CA PHE A 27 3.85 -1.41 -7.31
C PHE A 27 5.10 -0.57 -7.06
N ASN A 28 5.79 -0.83 -5.96
CA ASN A 28 7.05 -0.19 -5.60
C ASN A 28 8.15 -0.43 -6.65
N LEU A 29 8.26 -1.65 -7.18
CA LEU A 29 9.18 -1.96 -8.27
C LEU A 29 8.83 -1.19 -9.54
N VAL A 30 7.57 -1.26 -9.99
CA VAL A 30 7.09 -0.55 -11.19
C VAL A 30 7.29 0.96 -11.05
N PHE A 31 7.04 1.51 -9.86
CA PHE A 31 7.21 2.93 -9.57
C PHE A 31 8.68 3.37 -9.65
N ILE A 32 9.63 2.60 -9.12
CA ILE A 32 11.07 2.88 -9.25
C ILE A 32 11.53 2.76 -10.71
N VAL A 33 11.08 1.72 -11.42
CA VAL A 33 11.41 1.54 -12.85
C VAL A 33 10.87 2.71 -13.67
N TYR A 34 9.65 3.16 -13.40
CA TYR A 34 9.07 4.34 -14.05
C TYR A 34 9.84 5.62 -13.69
N ALA A 35 10.30 5.79 -12.44
CA ALA A 35 11.16 6.91 -12.08
C ALA A 35 12.47 6.93 -12.89
N SER A 36 13.01 5.74 -13.20
CA SER A 36 14.25 5.59 -13.96
C SER A 36 14.13 5.91 -15.46
N THR A 37 12.91 5.91 -16.02
CA THR A 37 12.69 6.24 -17.44
C THR A 37 12.52 7.75 -17.68
N LEU A 38 12.43 8.56 -16.63
CA LEU A 38 12.31 10.01 -16.73
C LEU A 38 13.65 10.67 -17.11
N PRO A 39 13.63 11.85 -17.78
CA PRO A 39 14.86 12.53 -18.22
C PRO A 39 15.83 12.86 -17.09
N GLN A 40 15.33 13.01 -15.85
CA GLN A 40 16.12 13.23 -14.63
C GLN A 40 16.06 12.00 -13.68
N ALA A 41 16.37 10.81 -14.21
CA ALA A 41 16.25 9.52 -13.50
C ALA A 41 16.87 9.51 -12.09
N SER A 42 18.08 10.05 -11.90
CA SER A 42 18.75 10.05 -10.59
C SER A 42 17.96 10.82 -9.53
N PHE A 43 17.43 12.00 -9.89
CA PHE A 43 16.61 12.81 -8.99
C PHE A 43 15.24 12.17 -8.74
N ALA A 44 14.59 11.65 -9.78
CA ALA A 44 13.29 11.00 -9.67
C ALA A 44 13.35 9.74 -8.79
N VAL A 45 14.39 8.92 -8.93
CA VAL A 45 14.59 7.71 -8.09
C VAL A 45 14.88 8.09 -6.64
N ALA A 46 15.68 9.14 -6.39
CA ALA A 46 15.92 9.64 -5.05
C ALA A 46 14.61 10.12 -4.38
N MET A 47 13.79 10.87 -5.12
CA MET A 47 12.47 11.30 -4.66
C MET A 47 11.53 10.12 -4.40
N ALA A 48 11.52 9.11 -5.28
CA ALA A 48 10.72 7.90 -5.10
C ALA A 48 11.06 7.18 -3.78
N ASN A 49 12.34 7.04 -3.46
CA ASN A 49 12.77 6.40 -2.21
C ASN A 49 12.33 7.19 -0.97
N ILE A 50 12.39 8.52 -1.00
CA ILE A 50 11.90 9.37 0.10
C ILE A 50 10.39 9.18 0.28
N VAL A 51 9.65 9.16 -0.83
CA VAL A 51 8.19 8.95 -0.84
C VAL A 51 7.82 7.59 -0.26
N MET A 52 8.60 6.54 -0.51
CA MET A 52 8.35 5.19 0.04
C MET A 52 8.61 5.09 1.56
N ILE A 53 9.49 5.93 2.10
CA ILE A 53 9.77 5.97 3.55
C ILE A 53 8.73 6.85 4.27
N LEU A 54 8.16 7.83 3.59
CA LEU A 54 7.24 8.81 4.17
C LEU A 54 6.04 8.20 4.94
N PRO A 55 5.34 7.15 4.44
CA PRO A 55 4.26 6.48 5.17
C PRO A 55 4.70 5.95 6.53
N THR A 56 5.93 5.48 6.66
CA THR A 56 6.44 4.89 7.91
C THR A 56 6.44 5.88 9.06
N LEU A 57 6.57 7.18 8.80
CA LEU A 57 6.46 8.23 9.83
C LEU A 57 5.02 8.38 10.36
N PHE A 58 4.02 8.06 9.54
CA PHE A 58 2.60 8.14 9.89
C PHE A 58 2.04 6.83 10.47
N THR A 59 2.77 5.72 10.34
CA THR A 59 2.35 4.40 10.87
C THR A 59 1.91 4.44 12.32
N VAL A 60 2.62 5.16 13.20
CA VAL A 60 2.31 5.23 14.63
C VAL A 60 0.94 5.88 14.89
N PHE A 61 0.65 6.99 14.22
CA PHE A 61 -0.64 7.68 14.34
C PHE A 61 -1.79 6.83 13.83
N VAL A 62 -1.55 6.18 12.70
CA VAL A 62 -2.50 5.32 12.01
C VAL A 62 -2.79 4.06 12.84
N GLY A 63 -1.76 3.48 13.47
CA GLY A 63 -1.88 2.34 14.37
C GLY A 63 -2.70 2.64 15.62
N ILE A 64 -2.50 3.80 16.25
CA ILE A 64 -3.33 4.24 17.38
C ILE A 64 -4.80 4.36 16.96
N ARG A 65 -5.06 4.95 15.78
CA ARG A 65 -6.43 5.13 15.27
C ARG A 65 -7.09 3.79 14.89
N ALA A 66 -6.30 2.81 14.45
CA ALA A 66 -6.75 1.46 14.18
C ALA A 66 -7.22 0.73 15.46
N ASP A 67 -6.54 0.92 16.59
CA ASP A 67 -6.92 0.31 17.87
C ASP A 67 -8.28 0.79 18.40
N TYR A 68 -8.65 2.05 18.15
CA TYR A 68 -9.96 2.61 18.55
C TYR A 68 -11.13 2.17 17.65
N THR A 69 -10.89 1.45 16.55
CA THR A 69 -11.92 1.10 15.58
C THR A 69 -12.66 -0.19 15.98
N ARG A 70 -13.97 -0.08 16.28
CA ARG A 70 -14.81 -1.19 16.79
C ARG A 70 -15.07 -2.30 15.76
N ASP A 71 -15.29 -1.96 14.49
CA ASP A 71 -15.61 -2.92 13.40
C ASP A 71 -14.37 -3.30 12.57
N LYS A 72 -13.38 -3.95 13.20
CA LYS A 72 -12.05 -4.21 12.61
C LYS A 72 -12.08 -4.92 11.25
N VAL A 73 -12.98 -5.89 11.08
CA VAL A 73 -13.09 -6.71 9.86
C VAL A 73 -13.65 -5.93 8.67
N LYS A 74 -14.69 -5.10 8.88
CA LYS A 74 -15.30 -4.32 7.79
C LYS A 74 -14.34 -3.26 7.27
N TRP A 75 -13.68 -2.53 8.17
CA TRP A 75 -12.71 -1.51 7.80
C TRP A 75 -11.53 -2.08 7.04
N MET A 76 -11.05 -3.27 7.41
CA MET A 76 -9.99 -3.96 6.66
C MET A 76 -10.41 -4.32 5.22
N VAL A 77 -11.68 -4.68 4.98
CA VAL A 77 -12.21 -4.93 3.62
C VAL A 77 -12.32 -3.61 2.83
N TYR A 78 -12.84 -2.55 3.46
CA TYR A 78 -12.93 -1.23 2.81
C TYR A 78 -11.55 -0.67 2.44
N SER A 79 -10.55 -0.81 3.32
CA SER A 79 -9.17 -0.42 3.06
C SER A 79 -8.61 -1.15 1.83
N GLY A 80 -8.80 -2.47 1.76
CA GLY A 80 -8.34 -3.26 0.61
C GLY A 80 -9.06 -2.90 -0.69
N LEU A 81 -10.37 -2.66 -0.65
CA LEU A 81 -11.14 -2.24 -1.82
C LEU A 81 -10.69 -0.85 -2.31
N PHE A 82 -10.48 0.09 -1.39
CA PHE A 82 -9.98 1.42 -1.72
C PHE A 82 -8.57 1.35 -2.32
N GLN A 83 -7.70 0.51 -1.77
CA GLN A 83 -6.36 0.28 -2.30
C GLN A 83 -6.41 -0.32 -3.73
N ALA A 84 -7.34 -1.22 -4.01
CA ALA A 84 -7.55 -1.77 -5.35
C ALA A 84 -7.97 -0.69 -6.36
N VAL A 85 -8.90 0.21 -5.97
CA VAL A 85 -9.30 1.35 -6.81
C VAL A 85 -8.13 2.28 -7.07
N LEU A 86 -7.33 2.57 -6.04
CA LEU A 86 -6.13 3.40 -6.17
C LEU A 86 -5.10 2.80 -7.15
N PHE A 87 -4.81 1.50 -7.04
CA PHE A 87 -3.88 0.85 -7.97
C PHE A 87 -4.43 0.78 -9.39
N PHE A 88 -5.74 0.61 -9.56
CA PHE A 88 -6.36 0.68 -10.88
C PHE A 88 -6.21 2.07 -11.52
N LEU A 89 -6.44 3.14 -10.75
CA LEU A 89 -6.19 4.51 -11.21
C LEU A 89 -4.71 4.75 -11.53
N ALA A 90 -3.80 4.24 -10.70
CA ALA A 90 -2.37 4.33 -10.94
C ALA A 90 -1.96 3.66 -12.27
N ALA A 91 -2.54 2.50 -12.60
CA ALA A 91 -2.27 1.79 -13.85
C ALA A 91 -2.69 2.60 -15.09
N LEU A 92 -3.79 3.36 -15.01
CA LEU A 92 -4.21 4.27 -16.09
C LEU A 92 -3.25 5.45 -16.25
N VAL A 93 -2.73 5.97 -15.14
CA VAL A 93 -1.81 7.11 -15.12
C VAL A 93 -0.42 6.75 -15.64
N VAL A 94 0.07 5.54 -15.36
CA VAL A 94 1.38 5.03 -15.84
C VAL A 94 1.51 5.06 -17.37
N GLN A 95 0.41 4.94 -18.12
CA GLN A 95 0.46 4.96 -19.58
C GLN A 95 0.96 6.30 -20.15
N GLN A 96 0.91 7.38 -19.36
CA GLN A 96 1.42 8.68 -19.75
C GLN A 96 2.77 8.92 -19.09
N ALA A 97 3.87 8.78 -19.85
CA ALA A 97 5.24 9.01 -19.38
C ALA A 97 5.53 10.51 -19.15
N SER A 98 4.86 11.10 -18.15
CA SER A 98 4.97 12.52 -17.78
C SER A 98 5.37 12.70 -16.32
N LEU A 99 5.98 13.84 -16.01
CA LEU A 99 6.27 14.25 -14.64
C LEU A 99 4.99 14.40 -13.79
N PHE A 100 3.87 14.76 -14.44
CA PHE A 100 2.57 14.84 -13.78
C PHE A 100 2.05 13.47 -13.36
N ALA A 101 2.23 12.46 -14.22
CA ALA A 101 1.93 11.07 -13.89
C ALA A 101 2.82 10.56 -12.75
N PHE A 102 4.11 10.92 -12.75
CA PHE A 102 5.02 10.59 -11.64
C PHE A 102 4.52 11.15 -10.30
N SER A 103 4.19 12.44 -10.24
CA SER A 103 3.67 13.07 -9.01
C SER A 103 2.36 12.44 -8.53
N SER A 104 1.48 12.07 -9.47
CA SER A 104 0.21 11.41 -9.14
C SER A 104 0.45 10.00 -8.59
N LEU A 105 1.41 9.25 -9.15
CA LEU A 105 1.82 7.94 -8.65
C LEU A 105 2.44 8.04 -7.25
N CYS A 106 3.25 9.06 -6.97
CA CYS A 106 3.77 9.31 -5.62
C CYS A 106 2.64 9.46 -4.60
N LEU A 107 1.63 10.27 -4.92
CA LEU A 107 0.48 10.49 -4.02
C LEU A 107 -0.30 9.20 -3.80
N ILE A 108 -0.56 8.44 -4.87
CA ILE A 108 -1.25 7.15 -4.77
C ILE A 108 -0.45 6.17 -3.91
N ASN A 109 0.87 6.12 -4.08
CA ASN A 109 1.77 5.26 -3.30
C ASN A 109 1.65 5.57 -1.81
N VAL A 110 1.84 6.83 -1.42
CA VAL A 110 1.78 7.25 -0.01
C VAL A 110 0.43 6.94 0.61
N ILE A 111 -0.66 7.26 -0.09
CA ILE A 111 -2.02 7.00 0.42
C ILE A 111 -2.26 5.49 0.57
N SER A 112 -1.86 4.71 -0.44
CA SER A 112 -1.98 3.24 -0.40
C SER A 112 -1.22 2.65 0.78
N ASP A 113 0.01 3.08 1.02
CA ASP A 113 0.86 2.54 2.08
C ASP A 113 0.34 2.93 3.47
N VAL A 114 -0.10 4.18 3.65
CA VAL A 114 -0.77 4.62 4.90
C VAL A 114 -2.02 3.79 5.20
N ILE A 115 -2.81 3.46 4.16
CA ILE A 115 -4.02 2.62 4.31
C ILE A 115 -3.65 1.16 4.59
N SER A 116 -2.57 0.68 3.99
CA SER A 116 -2.02 -0.65 4.24
C SER A 116 -1.56 -0.80 5.69
N ASP A 117 -0.88 0.22 6.22
CA ASP A 117 -0.44 0.29 7.61
C ASP A 117 -1.63 0.38 8.57
N PHE A 118 -2.68 1.11 8.21
CA PHE A 118 -3.95 1.12 8.95
C PHE A 118 -4.57 -0.27 9.02
N ALA A 119 -4.70 -0.93 7.86
CA ALA A 119 -5.22 -2.30 7.79
C ALA A 119 -4.32 -3.29 8.54
N GLY A 120 -3.01 -3.06 8.58
CA GLY A 120 -2.03 -3.80 9.37
C GLY A 120 -2.25 -3.65 10.88
N GLY A 121 -2.40 -2.41 11.36
CA GLY A 121 -2.68 -2.10 12.77
C GLY A 121 -4.02 -2.66 13.23
N LEU A 122 -5.06 -2.57 12.39
CA LEU A 122 -6.40 -3.14 12.63
C LEU A 122 -6.36 -4.67 12.84
N ARG A 123 -5.33 -5.35 12.37
CA ARG A 123 -5.17 -6.81 12.51
C ARG A 123 -4.52 -7.24 13.83
N MET A 124 -4.06 -6.31 14.67
CA MET A 124 -3.59 -6.59 16.03
C MET A 124 -4.67 -6.07 17.02
N PRO A 125 -5.18 -6.83 18.01
CA PRO A 125 -4.99 -8.23 18.36
C PRO A 125 -6.27 -9.04 17.99
N LEU A 126 -6.37 -9.54 16.76
CA LEU A 126 -7.36 -10.57 16.39
C LEU A 126 -6.77 -11.98 16.61
#